data_AF-A0A936G6I0-F1
#
_entry.id   AF-A0A936G6I0-F1
#
_cell.length_a   1.000
_cell.length_b   1.000
_cell.length_c   1.000
_cell.angle_alpha   90.00
_cell.angle_beta   90.00
_cell.angle_gamma   90.00
#
_symmetry.space_group_name_H-M   'P 1'
#
loop_
_entity.id
_entity.type
_entity.pdbx_description
1 polymer ?
#
loop_
_entity_poly.entity_id
_entity_poly.type
_entity_poly.pdbx_seq_one_letter_code
_entity_poly.pdbx_strand_id
1 'polypeptide(L)'
;MISDSHLQGDCHFEVEPVGFAIPAWGCEKNTQLVRSFLSGIRSQGGEPRFVYKTGTADLNIVAPVWKCPAVVYGPGDSALDHTPNEHINLEDYQKAVNVLSAALEKLVG
;
A
#
# COMPACT_ATOMS: atom_id res chain seq x y z
N MET A 1 32.85 -37.41 -20.30
CA MET A 1 33.19 -36.94 -18.94
C MET A 1 34.07 -35.72 -19.12
N ILE A 2 33.51 -34.52 -18.92
CA ILE A 2 34.27 -33.26 -18.91
C ILE A 2 34.64 -33.02 -17.45
N SER A 3 35.92 -32.87 -17.14
CA SER A 3 36.42 -32.69 -15.78
C SER A 3 36.13 -31.28 -15.27
N ASP A 4 35.62 -31.20 -14.04
CA ASP A 4 35.31 -29.98 -13.25
C ASP A 4 36.53 -29.09 -12.90
N SER A 5 37.65 -29.20 -13.62
CA SER A 5 38.93 -28.57 -13.27
C SER A 5 39.08 -27.10 -13.69
N HIS A 6 38.00 -26.41 -14.12
CA HIS A 6 38.06 -25.05 -14.66
C HIS A 6 37.27 -23.98 -13.88
N LEU A 7 36.76 -24.29 -12.68
CA LEU A 7 35.96 -23.35 -11.87
C LEU A 7 36.59 -23.01 -10.51
N GLN A 8 37.92 -22.91 -10.43
CA GLN A 8 38.61 -22.30 -9.27
C GLN A 8 39.10 -20.90 -9.65
N GLY A 9 38.22 -19.92 -9.56
CA GLY A 9 38.58 -18.51 -9.49
C GLY A 9 38.04 -17.94 -8.18
N ASP A 10 38.90 -17.41 -7.32
CA ASP A 10 38.50 -16.72 -6.10
C ASP A 10 37.72 -15.46 -6.47
N CYS A 11 36.40 -15.57 -6.50
CA CYS A 11 35.51 -14.45 -6.81
C CYS A 11 35.23 -13.68 -5.52
N HIS A 12 36.00 -12.63 -5.26
CA HIS A 12 35.74 -11.69 -4.19
C HIS A 12 34.66 -10.70 -4.61
N PHE A 13 33.61 -10.56 -3.81
CA PHE A 13 32.59 -9.52 -3.96
C PHE A 13 32.39 -8.78 -2.64
N GLU A 14 32.12 -7.49 -2.72
CA GLU A 14 31.74 -6.64 -1.60
C GLU A 14 30.30 -6.18 -1.79
N VAL A 15 29.52 -6.19 -0.70
CA VAL A 15 28.16 -5.69 -0.67
C VAL A 15 28.14 -4.40 0.14
N GLU A 16 27.80 -3.30 -0.51
CA GLU A 16 27.54 -2.03 0.16
C GLU A 16 26.03 -1.76 0.18
N PRO A 17 25.42 -1.54 1.35
CA PRO A 17 24.05 -1.06 1.41
C PRO A 17 23.96 0.35 0.83
N VAL A 18 23.15 0.54 -0.19
CA VAL A 18 22.86 1.86 -0.75
C VAL A 18 21.51 2.35 -0.22
N GLY A 19 21.48 3.55 0.39
CA GLY A 19 20.27 4.17 0.92
C GLY A 19 20.04 3.97 2.43
N PHE A 20 18.81 4.21 2.89
CA PHE A 20 18.42 4.11 4.30
C PHE A 20 17.09 3.38 4.46
N ALA A 21 16.95 2.65 5.58
CA ALA A 21 15.71 1.99 5.94
C ALA A 21 14.69 3.00 6.47
N ILE A 22 13.41 2.81 6.11
CA ILE A 22 12.30 3.60 6.62
C ILE A 22 11.46 2.69 7.55
N PRO A 23 11.13 3.11 8.78
CA PRO A 23 10.31 2.32 9.69
C PRO A 23 8.93 2.00 9.10
N ALA A 24 8.42 0.80 9.40
CA ALA A 24 7.03 0.45 9.11
C ALA A 24 6.07 1.34 9.92
N TRP A 25 4.92 1.66 9.34
CA TRP A 25 3.87 2.42 10.01
C TRP A 25 2.56 1.65 10.08
N GLY A 26 1.92 1.64 11.26
CA GLY A 26 0.61 1.05 11.47
C GLY A 26 -0.44 2.12 11.77
N CYS A 27 -1.57 2.08 11.06
CA CYS A 27 -2.67 3.02 11.30
C CYS A 27 -3.64 2.47 12.37
N GLU A 28 -4.11 3.37 13.24
CA GLU A 28 -5.09 3.04 14.28
C GLU A 28 -6.45 2.65 13.68
N LYS A 29 -6.95 1.47 14.06
CA LYS A 29 -8.19 0.91 13.49
C LYS A 29 -9.47 1.53 14.04
N ASN A 30 -9.40 2.25 15.14
CA ASN A 30 -10.58 2.81 15.82
C ASN A 30 -10.54 4.34 15.89
N THR A 31 -10.55 4.99 14.73
CA THR A 31 -10.62 6.46 14.61
C THR A 31 -11.90 6.87 13.88
N GLN A 32 -12.31 8.14 14.01
CA GLN A 32 -13.45 8.66 13.25
C GLN A 32 -13.20 8.51 11.74
N LEU A 33 -11.99 8.84 11.28
CA LEU A 33 -11.55 8.65 9.89
C LEU A 33 -11.79 7.21 9.41
N VAL A 34 -11.31 6.20 10.16
CA VAL A 34 -11.51 4.80 9.78
C VAL A 34 -12.99 4.44 9.76
N ARG A 35 -13.77 4.83 10.76
CA ARG A 35 -15.22 4.54 10.80
C ARG A 35 -15.96 5.17 9.62
N SER A 36 -15.58 6.37 9.19
CA SER A 36 -16.14 7.02 8.01
C SER A 36 -15.83 6.25 6.73
N PHE A 37 -14.60 5.77 6.54
CA PHE A 37 -14.25 4.90 5.40
C PHE A 37 -14.99 3.56 5.43
N LEU A 38 -15.06 2.89 6.59
CA LEU A 38 -15.81 1.64 6.73
C LEU A 38 -17.30 1.82 6.39
N SER A 39 -17.89 2.95 6.75
CA SER A 39 -19.27 3.29 6.39
C SER A 39 -19.40 3.62 4.90
N GLY A 40 -18.47 4.39 4.34
CA GLY A 40 -18.44 4.77 2.93
C GLY A 40 -18.39 3.53 2.04
N ILE A 41 -17.48 2.60 2.34
CA ILE A 41 -17.34 1.32 1.60
C ILE A 41 -18.65 0.53 1.62
N ARG A 42 -19.27 0.37 2.80
CA ARG A 42 -20.55 -0.35 2.93
C ARG A 42 -21.70 0.33 2.18
N SER A 43 -21.74 1.67 2.17
CA SER A 43 -22.79 2.43 1.46
C SER A 43 -22.78 2.18 -0.07
N GLN A 44 -21.63 1.82 -0.61
CA GLN A 44 -21.45 1.48 -2.03
C GLN A 44 -21.49 -0.05 -2.26
N GLY A 45 -21.99 -0.84 -1.30
CA GLY A 45 -22.09 -2.30 -1.40
C GLY A 45 -20.73 -3.01 -1.41
N GLY A 46 -19.71 -2.42 -0.79
CA GLY A 46 -18.40 -3.05 -0.59
C GLY A 46 -18.28 -3.71 0.80
N GLU A 47 -17.39 -4.69 0.90
CA GLU A 47 -17.06 -5.39 2.15
C GLU A 47 -15.65 -4.98 2.63
N PRO A 48 -15.54 -4.02 3.57
CA PRO A 48 -14.24 -3.49 3.96
C PRO A 48 -13.42 -4.52 4.76
N ARG A 49 -12.11 -4.57 4.50
CA ARG A 49 -11.14 -5.35 5.29
C ARG A 49 -9.92 -4.51 5.61
N PHE A 50 -9.33 -4.74 6.78
CA PHE A 50 -8.02 -4.19 7.10
C PHE A 50 -6.94 -5.03 6.41
N VAL A 51 -6.03 -4.36 5.71
CA VAL A 51 -4.92 -4.99 5.00
C VAL A 51 -3.62 -4.38 5.51
N TYR A 52 -2.62 -5.23 5.76
CA TYR A 52 -1.24 -4.78 5.95
C TYR A 52 -0.50 -4.92 4.63
N LYS A 53 -0.09 -3.78 4.07
CA LYS A 53 0.81 -3.74 2.91
C LYS A 53 2.24 -3.74 3.43
N THR A 54 3.06 -4.68 2.96
CA THR A 54 4.46 -4.84 3.38
C THR A 54 5.43 -3.98 2.57
N GLY A 55 4.97 -3.37 1.49
CA GLY A 55 5.71 -2.32 0.77
C GLY A 55 5.66 -0.98 1.52
N THR A 56 6.57 -0.09 1.17
CA THR A 56 6.59 1.30 1.67
C THR A 56 5.54 2.16 0.96
N ALA A 57 5.02 3.16 1.67
CA ALA A 57 4.12 4.19 1.16
C ALA A 57 4.47 5.55 1.80
N ASP A 58 3.88 6.63 1.30
CA ASP A 58 4.09 7.99 1.83
C ASP A 58 3.84 8.09 3.35
N LEU A 59 2.93 7.27 3.88
CA LEU A 59 2.65 7.16 5.31
C LEU A 59 3.87 6.81 6.17
N ASN A 60 4.83 6.06 5.65
CA ASN A 60 6.07 5.76 6.37
C ASN A 60 6.85 7.05 6.69
N ILE A 61 6.66 8.11 5.91
CA ILE A 61 7.30 9.41 6.07
C ILE A 61 6.39 10.41 6.81
N VAL A 62 5.15 10.58 6.35
CA VAL A 62 4.31 11.69 6.82
C VAL A 62 3.66 11.43 8.18
N ALA A 63 3.29 10.18 8.46
CA ALA A 63 2.54 9.84 9.67
C ALA A 63 3.29 10.11 10.99
N PRO A 64 4.60 9.78 11.15
CA PRO A 64 5.34 10.12 12.38
C PRO A 64 5.47 11.63 12.60
N VAL A 65 5.42 12.44 11.53
CA VAL A 65 5.55 13.90 11.59
C VAL A 65 4.21 14.57 11.88
N TRP A 66 3.15 14.22 11.14
CA TRP A 66 1.85 14.86 11.26
C TRP A 66 1.05 14.45 12.49
N LYS A 67 1.30 13.23 13.02
CA LYS A 67 0.69 12.73 14.25
C LYS A 67 -0.83 12.84 14.27
N CYS A 68 -1.47 12.56 13.13
CA CYS A 68 -2.93 12.54 12.98
C CYS A 68 -3.39 11.17 12.45
N PRO A 69 -4.68 10.82 12.62
CA PRO A 69 -5.25 9.63 12.00
C PRO A 69 -5.04 9.66 10.48
N ALA A 70 -4.60 8.55 9.92
CA ALA A 70 -4.37 8.41 8.49
C ALA A 70 -4.80 7.03 7.99
N VAL A 71 -5.22 6.93 6.73
CA VAL A 71 -5.66 5.70 6.08
C VAL A 71 -5.08 5.60 4.67
N VAL A 72 -4.82 4.37 4.21
CA VAL A 72 -4.59 4.08 2.79
C VAL A 72 -5.86 3.46 2.23
N TYR A 73 -6.34 4.00 1.13
CA TYR A 73 -7.51 3.48 0.43
C TYR A 73 -7.35 3.73 -1.07
N GLY A 74 -7.73 2.74 -1.88
CA GLY A 74 -7.75 2.87 -3.33
C GLY A 74 -8.42 1.67 -4.00
N PRO A 75 -8.94 1.86 -5.23
CA PRO A 75 -9.40 0.78 -6.10
C PRO A 75 -8.23 0.07 -6.82
N GLY A 76 -8.53 -1.02 -7.53
CA GLY A 76 -7.58 -1.71 -8.39
C GLY A 76 -7.04 -3.02 -7.81
N ASP A 77 -6.34 -3.77 -8.66
CA ASP A 77 -5.64 -4.99 -8.29
C ASP A 77 -4.13 -4.71 -8.19
N SER A 78 -3.60 -4.75 -6.97
CA SER A 78 -2.18 -4.51 -6.73
C SER A 78 -1.24 -5.56 -7.35
N ALA A 79 -1.76 -6.68 -7.87
CA ALA A 79 -0.95 -7.61 -8.65
C ALA A 79 -0.55 -7.04 -10.02
N LEU A 80 -1.21 -5.96 -10.46
CA LEU A 80 -0.92 -5.27 -11.73
C LEU A 80 0.08 -4.12 -11.57
N ASP A 81 0.33 -3.66 -10.34
CA ASP A 81 1.24 -2.55 -10.04
C ASP A 81 2.64 -2.84 -10.59
N HIS A 82 3.24 -1.88 -11.30
CA HIS A 82 4.59 -2.01 -11.90
C HIS A 82 4.74 -3.14 -12.92
N THR A 83 3.64 -3.59 -13.51
CA THR A 83 3.66 -4.56 -14.62
C THR A 83 3.42 -3.86 -15.97
N PRO A 84 3.83 -4.45 -17.11
CA PRO A 84 3.48 -3.89 -18.42
C PRO A 84 1.97 -3.82 -18.70
N ASN A 85 1.16 -4.57 -17.95
CA ASN A 85 -0.30 -4.59 -18.07
C ASN A 85 -0.95 -3.82 -16.92
N GLU A 86 -0.30 -2.80 -16.37
CA GLU A 86 -0.90 -1.93 -15.35
C GLU A 86 -2.16 -1.24 -15.91
N HIS A 87 -3.32 -1.56 -15.31
CA HIS A 87 -4.60 -0.96 -15.66
C HIS A 87 -5.56 -1.04 -14.48
N ILE A 88 -6.67 -0.31 -14.58
CA ILE A 88 -7.73 -0.31 -13.58
C ILE A 88 -9.09 -0.46 -14.25
N ASN A 89 -10.01 -1.18 -13.60
CA ASN A 89 -11.40 -1.23 -14.03
C ASN A 89 -12.08 0.12 -13.76
N LEU A 90 -12.74 0.69 -14.77
CA LEU A 90 -13.40 1.99 -14.66
C LEU A 90 -14.58 1.98 -13.67
N GLU A 91 -15.28 0.87 -13.52
CA GLU A 91 -16.36 0.72 -12.53
C GLU A 91 -15.79 0.73 -11.11
N ASP A 92 -14.66 0.05 -10.87
CA ASP A 92 -13.98 0.08 -9.57
C ASP A 92 -13.45 1.49 -9.25
N TYR A 93 -12.90 2.18 -10.24
CA TYR A 93 -12.48 3.57 -10.11
C TYR A 93 -13.67 4.47 -9.70
N GLN A 94 -14.78 4.42 -10.43
CA GLN A 94 -15.96 5.22 -10.13
C GLN A 94 -16.56 4.88 -8.75
N LYS A 95 -16.58 3.58 -8.40
CA LYS A 95 -17.03 3.12 -7.08
C LYS A 95 -16.15 3.68 -5.96
N ALA A 96 -14.83 3.71 -6.14
CA ALA A 96 -13.92 4.27 -5.14
C ALA A 96 -14.07 5.78 -4.97
N VAL A 97 -14.35 6.53 -6.05
CA VAL A 97 -14.70 7.95 -5.95
C VAL A 97 -15.94 8.12 -5.08
N ASN A 98 -16.99 7.33 -5.31
CA ASN A 98 -18.22 7.41 -4.51
C ASN A 98 -17.99 7.06 -3.03
N VAL A 99 -17.15 6.05 -2.75
CA VAL A 99 -16.74 5.70 -1.38
C VAL A 99 -16.01 6.86 -0.71
N LEU A 100 -15.04 7.47 -1.40
CA LEU A 100 -14.25 8.58 -0.87
C LEU A 100 -15.16 9.78 -0.55
N SER A 101 -16.06 10.14 -1.47
CA SER A 101 -17.04 11.22 -1.25
C SER A 101 -17.90 10.95 -0.01
N ALA A 102 -18.52 9.78 0.08
CA ALA A 102 -19.36 9.41 1.22
C ALA A 102 -18.58 9.36 2.55
N ALA A 103 -17.32 8.94 2.52
CA ALA A 103 -16.45 8.92 3.70
C ALA A 103 -16.11 10.34 4.16
N LEU A 104 -15.82 11.26 3.25
CA LEU A 104 -15.50 12.66 3.58
C LEU A 104 -16.73 13.41 4.10
N GLU A 105 -17.89 13.25 3.47
CA GLU A 105 -19.16 13.80 3.97
C GLU A 105 -19.44 13.37 5.41
N LYS A 106 -19.22 12.09 5.72
CA LYS A 106 -19.41 11.53 7.06
C LYS A 106 -18.31 11.88 8.06
N LEU A 107 -17.14 12.30 7.59
CA LEU A 107 -16.05 12.74 8.46
C LEU A 107 -16.28 14.16 8.96
N VAL A 108 -16.85 15.02 8.11
CA VAL A 108 -17.08 16.44 8.40
C VAL A 108 -18.45 16.69 9.02
N GLY A 109 -19.45 15.87 8.68
CA GLY A 109 -20.80 15.89 9.31
C GLY A 109 -20.83 15.19 10.66
#